data_AF-A0A953RKD9-F1
#
_entry.id   AF-A0A953RKD9-F1
#
_cell.length_a   1.000
_cell.length_b   1.000
_cell.length_c   1.000
_cell.angle_alpha   90.00
_cell.angle_beta   90.00
_cell.angle_gamma   90.00
#
_symmetry.space_group_name_H-M   'P 1'
#
loop_
_entity.id
_entity.type
_entity.pdbx_description
1 polymer ?
#
loop_
_entity_poly.entity_id
_entity_poly.type
_entity_poly.pdbx_seq_one_letter_code
_entity_poly.pdbx_strand_id
1 'polypeptide(L)' 'MPLTDTSRTAQAIQIEIQRSMSGEQRLRLAVEMSLFARELNRERIRREHPDWPETQIDRELLRLAFLPAPLPDWQ' A
#
# COMPACT_ATOMS: atom_id res chain seq x y z
N MET A 1 -1.01 13.60 -12.58
CA MET A 1 -0.54 13.07 -13.90
C MET A 1 -1.65 12.20 -14.46
N PRO A 2 -1.95 12.25 -15.77
CA PRO A 2 -2.86 11.28 -16.37
C PRO A 2 -2.27 9.87 -16.25
N LEU A 3 -3.10 8.88 -15.91
CA LEU A 3 -2.71 7.47 -15.87
C LEU A 3 -2.48 6.99 -17.31
N THR A 4 -1.22 6.79 -17.69
CA THR A 4 -0.84 6.44 -19.07
C THR A 4 -0.66 4.94 -19.28
N ASP A 5 -0.54 4.15 -18.21
CA ASP A 5 -0.33 2.69 -18.28
C ASP A 5 -1.62 1.88 -18.27
N THR A 6 -2.76 2.53 -17.98
CA THR A 6 -4.06 1.89 -17.83
C THR A 6 -4.99 2.34 -18.95
N SER A 7 -5.39 1.42 -19.83
CA SER A 7 -6.36 1.73 -20.89
C SER A 7 -7.74 2.05 -20.31
N ARG A 8 -8.54 2.85 -21.03
CA ARG A 8 -9.92 3.17 -20.62
C ARG A 8 -10.79 1.93 -20.41
N THR A 9 -10.61 0.91 -21.25
CA THR A 9 -11.34 -0.36 -21.15
C THR A 9 -10.94 -1.12 -19.88
N ALA A 10 -9.63 -1.21 -19.58
CA ALA A 10 -9.15 -1.85 -18.36
C ALA A 10 -9.66 -1.13 -17.10
N GLN A 11 -9.66 0.21 -17.11
CA GLN A 11 -10.20 1.01 -16.02
C GLN A 11 -11.70 0.76 -15.81
N ALA A 12 -12.49 0.69 -16.88
CA ALA A 12 -13.92 0.40 -16.79
C ALA A 12 -14.19 -0.99 -16.18
N ILE A 13 -13.42 -2.01 -16.61
CA ILE A 13 -13.51 -3.37 -16.05
C ILE A 13 -13.16 -3.38 -14.57
N GLN A 14 -12.08 -2.70 -14.17
CA GLN A 14 -11.67 -2.61 -12.78
C GLN A 14 -12.75 -1.98 -11.89
N ILE A 15 -13.38 -0.90 -12.36
CA ILE A 15 -14.47 -0.22 -11.63
C ILE A 15 -15.67 -1.15 -11.46
N GLU A 16 -16.06 -1.88 -12.51
CA GLU A 16 -17.19 -2.82 -12.45
C GLU A 16 -16.93 -3.96 -11.45
N ILE A 17 -15.72 -4.52 -11.48
CA ILE A 17 -15.29 -5.53 -10.51
C ILE A 17 -15.37 -4.98 -9.07
N GLN A 18 -14.87 -3.78 -8.81
CA GLN A 18 -14.92 -3.18 -7.46
C GLN A 18 -16.35 -2.90 -6.99
N ARG A 19 -17.24 -2.48 -7.90
CA ARG A 19 -18.66 -2.22 -7.60
C ARG A 19 -19.44 -3.48 -7.28
N SER A 20 -19.12 -4.59 -7.93
CA SER A 20 -19.80 -5.87 -7.72
C SER A 20 -19.38 -6.61 -6.44
N MET A 21 -18.29 -6.19 -5.79
CA MET A 21 -17.84 -6.82 -4.54
C MET A 21 -18.82 -6.64 -3.37
N SER A 22 -18.92 -7.64 -2.50
CA SER A 22 -19.52 -7.50 -1.17
C SER A 22 -18.62 -6.65 -0.26
N GLY A 23 -19.16 -6.23 0.90
CA GLY A 23 -18.36 -5.55 1.92
C GLY A 23 -17.17 -6.39 2.41
N GLU A 24 -17.39 -7.69 2.61
CA GLU A 24 -16.37 -8.63 3.07
C GLU A 24 -15.26 -8.83 2.03
N GLN A 25 -15.64 -8.93 0.75
CA GLN A 25 -14.68 -9.03 -0.35
C GLN A 25 -13.84 -7.75 -0.46
N ARG A 26 -14.45 -6.58 -0.32
CA ARG A 26 -13.72 -5.30 -0.26
C ARG A 26 -12.74 -5.24 0.90
N LEU A 27 -13.17 -5.66 2.10
CA LEU A 27 -12.31 -5.67 3.27
C LEU A 27 -11.12 -6.62 3.08
N ARG A 28 -11.36 -7.83 2.57
CA ARG A 28 -10.29 -8.79 2.26
C ARG A 28 -9.29 -8.20 1.27
N LEU A 29 -9.78 -7.66 0.15
CA LEU A 29 -8.93 -7.04 -0.87
C LEU A 29 -8.10 -5.89 -0.29
N ALA A 30 -8.71 -5.03 0.54
CA ALA A 30 -8.00 -3.93 1.18
C ALA A 30 -6.87 -4.41 2.09
N VAL A 31 -7.08 -5.50 2.85
CA VAL A 31 -6.05 -6.12 3.68
C VAL A 31 -4.93 -6.70 2.82
N GLU A 32 -5.26 -7.47 1.79
CA GLU A 32 -4.28 -8.07 0.88
C GLU A 32 -3.42 -7.00 0.19
N MET A 33 -4.05 -5.97 -0.37
CA MET A 33 -3.34 -4.85 -1.00
C MET A 33 -2.45 -4.11 0.02
N SER A 34 -2.92 -3.92 1.25
CA SER A 34 -2.13 -3.27 2.30
C SER A 34 -0.90 -4.08 2.70
N LEU A 35 -1.02 -5.40 2.83
CA LEU A 35 0.11 -6.28 3.12
C LEU A 35 1.12 -6.28 1.97
N PHE A 36 0.64 -6.38 0.73
CA PHE A 36 1.50 -6.35 -0.46
C PHE A 36 2.27 -5.03 -0.57
N ALA A 37 1.59 -3.88 -0.40
CA ALA A 37 2.24 -2.57 -0.46
C ALA A 37 3.29 -2.37 0.64
N ARG A 38 3.07 -2.92 1.84
CA ARG A 38 4.04 -2.86 2.94
C ARG A 38 5.29 -3.66 2.63
N GLU A 39 5.14 -4.87 2.08
CA GLU A 39 6.29 -5.70 1.73
C GLU A 39 7.09 -5.10 0.57
N LEU A 40 6.41 -4.55 -0.45
CA LEU A 40 7.07 -3.84 -1.54
C LEU A 40 7.90 -2.64 -1.02
N ASN A 41 7.35 -1.87 -0.07
CA ASN A 41 8.08 -0.77 0.54
C ASN A 41 9.24 -1.26 1.40
N ARG A 42 9.08 -2.34 2.16
CA ARG A 42 10.15 -2.93 2.96
C ARG A 42 11.34 -3.34 2.08
N GLU A 43 11.06 -4.01 0.96
CA GLU A 43 12.08 -4.37 -0.02
C GLU A 43 12.77 -3.16 -0.65
N ARG A 44 12.01 -2.10 -0.95
CA ARG A 44 12.59 -0.83 -1.42
C ARG A 44 13.54 -0.24 -0.39
N ILE A 45 13.13 -0.15 0.88
CA ILE A 45 13.95 0.41 1.97
C ILE A 45 15.22 -0.43 2.17
N ARG A 46 15.13 -1.77 2.17
CA ARG A 46 16.31 -2.65 2.26
C ARG A 46 17.32 -2.39 1.15
N ARG A 47 16.85 -2.15 -0.08
CA ARG A 47 17.74 -1.83 -1.23
C ARG A 47 18.37 -0.45 -1.12
N GLU A 48 17.62 0.54 -0.62
CA GLU A 48 18.11 1.91 -0.42
C GLU A 48 19.06 2.02 0.79
N HIS A 49 18.89 1.14 1.79
CA HIS A 49 19.63 1.14 3.06
C HIS A 49 20.07 -0.27 3.48
N PRO A 50 21.04 -0.90 2.78
CA PRO A 50 21.42 -2.29 3.01
C PRO A 50 22.00 -2.58 4.39
N ASP A 51 22.56 -1.56 5.06
CA ASP A 51 23.18 -1.70 6.38
C ASP A 51 22.22 -1.45 7.55
N TRP A 52 20.97 -1.11 7.28
CA TRP A 52 19.99 -0.86 8.33
C TRP A 52 19.52 -2.18 8.98
N PRO A 53 19.45 -2.26 10.32
CA PRO A 53 18.74 -3.33 10.99
C PRO A 53 17.23 -3.22 10.74
N GLU A 54 16.52 -4.35 10.83
CA GLU A 54 15.07 -4.43 10.58
C GLU A 54 14.26 -3.43 11.42
N THR A 55 14.71 -3.07 12.64
CA THR A 55 14.03 -2.06 13.47
C THR A 55 14.04 -0.66 12.86
N GLN A 56 15.09 -0.29 12.12
CA GLN A 56 15.13 0.98 11.39
C GLN A 56 14.23 0.93 10.16
N ILE A 57 14.19 -0.22 9.47
CA ILE A 57 13.30 -0.44 8.32
C ILE A 57 11.83 -0.36 8.74
N ASP A 58 11.44 -1.00 9.84
CA ASP A 58 10.05 -0.95 10.33
C ASP A 58 9.65 0.47 10.75
N ARG A 59 10.57 1.23 11.38
CA ARG A 59 10.32 2.64 11.73
C ARG A 59 10.12 3.51 10.50
N GLU A 60 10.92 3.27 9.45
CA GLU A 60 10.82 3.99 8.19
C GLU A 60 9.54 3.62 7.44
N LEU A 61 9.14 2.34 7.46
CA LEU A 61 7.87 1.89 6.90
C LEU A 61 6.68 2.57 7.60
N LEU A 62 6.72 2.70 8.93
CA LEU A 62 5.71 3.45 9.69
C LEU A 62 5.71 4.93 9.30
N ARG A 63 6.89 5.56 9.21
CA ARG A 63 7.01 6.95 8.77
C ARG A 63 6.35 7.17 7.40
N LEU A 64 6.64 6.32 6.42
CA LEU A 64 6.08 6.41 5.07
C LEU A 64 4.57 6.15 5.02
N ALA A 65 4.06 5.25 5.87
CA ALA A 65 2.65 4.91 5.90
C ALA A 65 1.76 6.03 6.46
N PHE A 66 2.29 6.85 7.38
CA PHE A 66 1.50 7.87 8.08
C PHE A 66 1.82 9.31 7.66
N LEU A 67 2.96 9.61 7.05
CA LEU A 67 3.26 10.99 6.66
C LEU A 67 2.27 11.58 5.63
N PRO A 68 1.97 12.90 5.73
CA PRO A 68 2.51 13.85 6.71
C PRO A 68 1.83 13.80 8.09
N ALA A 69 0.83 12.93 8.28
CA ALA A 69 0.16 12.77 9.56
C ALA A 69 1.11 12.14 10.61
N PRO A 70 0.90 12.45 11.90
CA PRO A 70 1.66 11.80 12.97
C PRO A 70 1.36 10.30 13.01
N LEU A 71 2.26 9.55 13.64
CA LEU A 71 1.96 8.16 14.00
C LEU A 71 0.73 8.15 14.93
N PRO A 72 -0.15 7.13 14.84
CA PRO A 72 -1.28 7.02 15.74
C PRO A 72 -0.81 6.98 17.21
N ASP A 73 -1.27 7.92 18.01
CA ASP A 73 -1.08 7.92 19.45
C ASP A 73 -2.12 6.98 20.06
N TRP A 74 -1.69 5.79 20.50
CA TRP A 74 -2.54 4.88 21.26
C TRP A 74 -2.57 5.35 22.73
N GLN A 75 -3.46 6.30 23.04
CA GLN A 75 -3.88 6.58 24.42
C GLN A 75 -5.02 5.65 24.84
#